data_AF-A0A351FQH0-F1
#
_entry.id   AF-A0A351FQH0-F1
#
_cell.length_a   1.000
_cell.length_b   1.000
_cell.length_c   1.000
_cell.angle_alpha   90.00
_cell.angle_beta   90.00
_cell.angle_gamma   90.00
#
_symmetry.space_group_name_H-M   'P 1'
#
loop_
_entity.id
_entity.type
_entity.pdbx_description
1 polymer ?
#
loop_
_entity_poly.entity_id
_entity_poly.type
_entity_poly.pdbx_seq_one_letter_code
_entity_poly.pdbx_strand_id
1 'polypeptide(L)'
;EHQANASVLDLVRADAKDLKGRLGRLDRHKLDEYMDSVRTVEQQIERITKQQVDANELGIEQPEKLWTTMRRDEYIQVMGDLMILALQTDLTRVSSMMVAPERWDTPLMFEDVFAKPILHHGWTHNQKNEHVLSGLEKLDQFYMRQFSQICQKMDAIKEGDGTLLDSMMFTYGSGLSSGMLHECSNLPTVIAGSAGGQLKTNRHDQHAKGTPIANLWVSMAQAMGCPIKQLGDSTGMLKGFLA
;
A
#
# COMPACT_ATOMS: atom_id res chain seq x y z
N GLU A 1 -9.16 0.79 -34.03
CA GLU A 1 -9.75 1.01 -32.69
C GLU A 1 -8.80 1.70 -31.69
N HIS A 2 -7.71 2.35 -32.13
CA HIS A 2 -6.75 3.04 -31.25
C HIS A 2 -6.99 4.55 -31.14
N GLN A 3 -8.23 4.98 -30.90
CA GLN A 3 -8.57 6.41 -30.76
C GLN A 3 -9.32 6.67 -29.45
N ALA A 4 -8.76 6.19 -28.34
CA ALA A 4 -9.26 6.47 -26.99
C ALA A 4 -8.11 6.68 -26.00
N ASN A 5 -7.19 7.61 -26.34
CA ASN A 5 -6.31 8.24 -25.34
C ASN A 5 -6.89 9.61 -24.96
N ALA A 6 -8.18 9.67 -24.61
CA ALA A 6 -8.70 10.81 -23.88
C ALA A 6 -8.41 10.54 -22.40
N SER A 7 -7.59 11.39 -21.78
CA SER A 7 -7.37 11.34 -20.33
C SER A 7 -8.73 11.35 -19.62
N VAL A 8 -8.86 10.60 -18.52
CA VAL A 8 -10.09 10.59 -17.72
C VAL A 8 -10.36 12.00 -17.21
N LEU A 9 -9.31 12.75 -16.87
CA LEU A 9 -9.42 14.17 -16.54
C LEU A 9 -10.02 14.99 -17.68
N ASP A 10 -9.62 14.79 -18.93
CA ASP A 10 -10.17 15.55 -20.05
C ASP A 10 -11.67 15.33 -20.24
N LEU A 11 -12.17 14.12 -19.94
CA LEU A 11 -13.59 13.80 -19.98
C LEU A 11 -14.38 14.50 -18.87
N VAL A 12 -13.84 14.56 -17.65
CA VAL A 12 -14.56 15.13 -16.48
C VAL A 12 -14.22 16.60 -16.22
N ARG A 13 -13.29 17.21 -16.98
CA ARG A 13 -12.77 18.56 -16.72
C ARG A 13 -13.85 19.63 -16.80
N ALA A 14 -14.76 19.50 -17.77
CA ALA A 14 -15.86 20.45 -17.95
C ALA A 14 -16.81 20.39 -16.74
N ASP A 15 -17.19 19.18 -16.32
CA ASP A 15 -18.07 18.94 -15.18
C ASP A 15 -17.43 19.39 -13.87
N ALA A 16 -16.15 19.09 -13.67
CA ALA A 16 -15.38 19.56 -12.51
C ALA A 16 -15.32 21.09 -12.44
N LYS A 17 -15.19 21.77 -13.58
CA LYS A 17 -15.17 23.24 -13.65
C LYS A 17 -16.53 23.85 -13.32
N ASP A 18 -17.62 23.26 -13.81
CA ASP A 18 -18.99 23.69 -13.47
C ASP A 18 -19.26 23.50 -11.97
N LEU A 19 -18.94 22.31 -11.44
CA LEU A 19 -19.07 21.99 -10.03
C LEU A 19 -18.27 22.96 -9.15
N LYS A 20 -17.01 23.25 -9.52
CA LYS A 20 -16.16 24.21 -8.81
C LYS A 20 -16.83 25.59 -8.68
N GLY A 21 -17.58 26.03 -9.68
CA GLY A 21 -18.34 27.28 -9.63
C GLY A 21 -19.42 27.33 -8.54
N ARG A 22 -20.01 26.17 -8.22
CA ARG A 22 -21.13 26.00 -7.28
C ARG A 22 -20.69 25.67 -5.86
N LEU A 23 -19.43 25.26 -5.68
CA LEU A 23 -18.85 24.88 -4.40
C LEU A 23 -18.39 26.08 -3.56
N GLY A 24 -18.45 25.92 -2.22
CA GLY A 24 -17.85 26.86 -1.27
C GLY A 24 -16.32 26.82 -1.30
N ARG A 25 -15.64 27.79 -0.68
CA ARG A 25 -14.17 27.90 -0.74
C ARG A 25 -13.47 26.61 -0.29
N LEU A 26 -13.94 26.00 0.78
CA LEU A 26 -13.35 24.79 1.35
C LEU A 26 -13.49 23.58 0.41
N ASP A 27 -14.69 23.39 -0.15
CA ASP A 27 -14.96 22.28 -1.08
C ASP A 27 -14.21 22.45 -2.41
N ARG A 28 -13.98 23.69 -2.86
CA ARG A 28 -13.15 23.95 -4.05
C ARG A 28 -11.71 23.48 -3.84
N HIS A 29 -11.15 23.69 -2.65
CA HIS A 29 -9.81 23.19 -2.34
C HIS A 29 -9.77 21.65 -2.32
N LYS A 30 -10.80 20.99 -1.79
CA LYS A 30 -10.92 19.52 -1.83
C LYS A 30 -11.00 18.97 -3.25
N LEU A 31 -11.79 19.62 -4.10
CA LEU A 31 -11.89 19.23 -5.51
C LEU A 31 -10.56 19.42 -6.25
N ASP A 32 -9.83 20.49 -5.96
CA ASP A 32 -8.49 20.71 -6.55
C ASP A 32 -7.49 19.63 -6.09
N GLU A 33 -7.45 19.30 -4.79
CA GLU A 33 -6.63 18.20 -4.25
C GLU A 33 -6.94 16.85 -4.94
N TYR A 34 -8.23 16.56 -5.17
CA TYR A 34 -8.66 15.35 -5.88
C TYR A 34 -8.15 15.33 -7.32
N MET A 35 -8.36 16.42 -8.07
CA MET A 35 -7.96 16.50 -9.48
C MET A 35 -6.44 16.42 -9.65
N ASP A 36 -5.67 17.01 -8.73
CA ASP A 36 -4.21 16.90 -8.71
C ASP A 36 -3.74 15.47 -8.42
N SER A 37 -4.46 14.73 -7.55
CA SER A 37 -4.18 13.33 -7.24
C SER A 37 -4.43 12.42 -8.47
N VAL A 38 -5.57 12.60 -9.16
CA VAL A 38 -5.85 11.88 -10.41
C VAL A 38 -4.79 12.19 -11.47
N ARG A 39 -4.41 13.45 -11.62
CA ARG A 39 -3.40 13.88 -12.60
C ARG A 39 -2.04 13.24 -12.34
N THR A 40 -1.66 13.14 -11.07
CA THR A 40 -0.40 12.50 -10.67
C THR A 40 -0.37 11.04 -11.10
N VAL A 41 -1.47 10.30 -10.89
CA VAL A 41 -1.60 8.91 -11.33
C VAL A 41 -1.54 8.80 -12.86
N GLU A 42 -2.27 9.65 -13.59
CA GLU A 42 -2.24 9.65 -15.06
C GLU A 42 -0.83 9.92 -15.61
N GLN A 43 -0.12 10.90 -15.05
CA GLN A 43 1.25 11.23 -15.47
C GLN A 43 2.23 10.08 -15.21
N GLN A 44 2.06 9.36 -14.11
CA GLN A 44 2.86 8.17 -13.83
C GLN A 44 2.57 7.07 -14.87
N ILE A 45 1.30 6.78 -15.13
CA ILE A 45 0.88 5.78 -16.15
C ILE A 45 1.42 6.16 -17.53
N GLU A 46 1.27 7.41 -17.97
CA GLU A 46 1.78 7.88 -19.27
C GLU A 46 3.29 7.71 -19.40
N ARG A 47 4.05 8.02 -18.33
CA ARG A 47 5.51 7.83 -18.33
C ARG A 47 5.88 6.38 -18.56
N ILE A 48 5.17 5.45 -17.93
CA ILE A 48 5.36 4.01 -18.10
C ILE A 48 5.01 3.58 -19.52
N THR A 49 3.87 4.02 -20.05
CA THR A 49 3.45 3.68 -21.41
C THR A 49 4.46 4.17 -22.45
N LYS A 50 5.00 5.40 -22.31
CA LYS A 50 6.03 5.92 -23.21
C LYS A 50 7.31 5.08 -23.17
N GLN A 51 7.78 4.72 -21.97
CA GLN A 51 8.95 3.84 -21.82
C GLN A 51 8.75 2.47 -22.46
N GLN A 52 7.52 1.92 -22.45
CA GLN A 52 7.20 0.68 -23.14
C GLN A 52 7.19 0.83 -24.68
N VAL A 53 6.75 1.97 -25.21
CA VAL A 53 6.78 2.25 -26.65
C VAL A 53 8.22 2.38 -27.15
N ASP A 54 9.08 3.10 -26.43
CA ASP A 54 10.50 3.25 -26.78
C ASP A 54 11.22 1.89 -26.83
N ALA A 55 10.87 0.95 -25.93
CA ALA A 55 11.38 -0.42 -25.94
C ALA A 55 10.88 -1.24 -27.16
N ASN A 56 9.63 -1.04 -27.58
CA ASN A 56 9.05 -1.70 -28.76
C ASN A 56 9.69 -1.22 -30.07
N GLU A 57 10.00 0.07 -30.20
CA GLU A 57 10.70 0.61 -31.38
C GLU A 57 12.13 0.06 -31.53
N LEU A 58 12.75 -0.36 -30.42
CA LEU A 58 14.06 -1.02 -30.39
C LEU A 58 14.00 -2.53 -30.66
N GLY A 59 12.83 -3.10 -30.95
CA GLY A 59 12.65 -4.53 -31.19
C GLY A 59 12.86 -5.41 -29.94
N ILE A 60 12.78 -4.80 -28.76
CA ILE A 60 12.83 -5.51 -27.47
C ILE A 60 11.44 -6.09 -27.25
N GLU A 61 11.34 -7.41 -26.98
CA GLU A 61 10.05 -8.05 -26.68
C GLU A 61 9.28 -7.26 -25.61
N GLN A 62 7.98 -7.06 -25.85
CA GLN A 62 7.09 -6.36 -24.93
C GLN A 62 7.29 -6.91 -23.52
N PRO A 63 7.50 -6.05 -22.51
CA PRO A 63 7.57 -6.55 -21.16
C PRO A 63 6.16 -7.01 -20.77
N GLU A 64 6.00 -8.33 -20.56
CA GLU A 64 4.77 -8.93 -20.04
C GLU A 64 4.39 -8.22 -18.72
N LYS A 65 3.09 -8.01 -18.48
CA LYS A 65 2.42 -7.53 -17.24
C LYS A 65 3.06 -6.29 -16.56
N LEU A 66 2.30 -5.20 -16.38
CA LEU A 66 2.77 -3.92 -15.79
C LEU A 66 3.66 -4.05 -14.53
N TRP A 67 3.40 -5.01 -13.63
CA TRP A 67 4.18 -5.23 -12.40
C TRP A 67 5.61 -5.77 -12.61
N THR A 68 5.90 -6.36 -13.78
CA THR A 68 7.24 -6.80 -14.21
C THR A 68 7.95 -5.75 -15.06
N THR A 69 7.23 -4.74 -15.55
CA THR A 69 7.76 -3.70 -16.45
C THR A 69 8.14 -2.40 -15.73
N MET A 70 7.53 -2.18 -14.56
CA MET A 70 7.67 -0.96 -13.78
C MET A 70 8.68 -1.17 -12.67
N ARG A 71 9.43 -0.11 -12.33
CA ARG A 71 10.26 -0.12 -11.13
C ARG A 71 9.42 -0.49 -9.92
N ARG A 72 10.00 -1.24 -8.99
CA ARG A 72 9.20 -1.79 -7.88
C ARG A 72 8.63 -0.69 -6.99
N ASP A 73 9.40 0.37 -6.77
CA ASP A 73 9.01 1.52 -5.98
C ASP A 73 7.84 2.27 -6.63
N GLU A 74 7.96 2.59 -7.92
CA GLU A 74 6.94 3.26 -8.71
C GLU A 74 5.63 2.46 -8.70
N TYR A 75 5.68 1.14 -8.89
CA TYR A 75 4.47 0.30 -8.87
C TYR A 75 3.75 0.39 -7.53
N ILE A 76 4.47 0.27 -6.42
CA ILE A 76 3.87 0.33 -5.08
C ILE A 76 3.28 1.72 -4.84
N GLN A 77 3.94 2.79 -5.30
CA GLN A 77 3.43 4.16 -5.13
C GLN A 77 2.20 4.43 -5.99
N VAL A 78 2.17 4.03 -7.26
CA VAL A 78 1.01 4.19 -8.16
C VAL A 78 -0.21 3.45 -7.58
N MET A 79 -0.02 2.20 -7.16
CA MET A 79 -1.10 1.41 -6.57
C MET A 79 -1.56 1.97 -5.21
N GLY A 80 -0.63 2.54 -4.43
CA GLY A 80 -0.94 3.30 -3.22
C GLY A 80 -1.75 4.56 -3.51
N ASP A 81 -1.42 5.31 -4.55
CA ASP A 81 -2.14 6.51 -4.96
C ASP A 81 -3.56 6.18 -5.44
N LEU A 82 -3.73 5.09 -6.21
CA LEU A 82 -5.05 4.57 -6.59
C LEU A 82 -5.89 4.14 -5.38
N MET A 83 -5.27 3.48 -4.39
CA MET A 83 -5.94 3.12 -3.14
C MET A 83 -6.40 4.37 -2.39
N ILE A 84 -5.53 5.37 -2.23
CA ILE A 84 -5.83 6.64 -1.56
C ILE A 84 -6.98 7.35 -2.28
N LEU A 85 -6.95 7.41 -3.61
CA LEU A 85 -7.99 8.03 -4.41
C LEU A 85 -9.36 7.38 -4.18
N ALA A 86 -9.41 6.04 -4.15
CA ALA A 86 -10.63 5.30 -3.89
C ALA A 86 -11.18 5.54 -2.48
N LEU A 87 -10.31 5.75 -1.49
CA LEU A 87 -10.71 6.13 -0.13
C LEU A 87 -11.23 7.57 -0.07
N GLN A 88 -10.53 8.53 -0.67
CA GLN A 88 -10.90 9.96 -0.70
C GLN A 88 -12.24 10.22 -1.40
N THR A 89 -12.55 9.42 -2.42
CA THR A 89 -13.79 9.53 -3.19
C THR A 89 -14.95 8.74 -2.61
N ASP A 90 -14.74 8.12 -1.44
CA ASP A 90 -15.74 7.26 -0.80
C ASP A 90 -16.22 6.12 -1.72
N LEU A 91 -15.32 5.59 -2.57
CA LEU A 91 -15.64 4.44 -3.40
C LEU A 91 -15.57 3.13 -2.61
N THR A 92 -14.69 3.07 -1.61
CA THR A 92 -14.57 1.91 -0.71
C THR A 92 -14.15 2.34 0.69
N ARG A 93 -14.52 1.53 1.69
CA ARG A 93 -14.04 1.63 3.07
C ARG A 93 -12.89 0.67 3.38
N VAL A 94 -12.64 -0.30 2.50
CA VAL A 94 -11.63 -1.36 2.70
C VAL A 94 -10.84 -1.55 1.42
N SER A 95 -9.51 -1.67 1.55
CA SER A 95 -8.61 -2.00 0.45
C SER A 95 -7.54 -2.98 0.93
N SER A 96 -7.07 -3.84 0.02
CA SER A 96 -5.93 -4.73 0.23
C SER A 96 -5.06 -4.71 -1.03
N MET A 97 -3.76 -4.57 -0.83
CA MET A 97 -2.78 -4.47 -1.91
C MET A 97 -1.68 -5.51 -1.72
N MET A 98 -1.55 -6.40 -2.69
CA MET A 98 -0.41 -7.33 -2.77
C MET A 98 0.80 -6.60 -3.36
N VAL A 99 1.82 -6.32 -2.55
CA VAL A 99 3.01 -5.55 -2.95
C VAL A 99 4.10 -6.37 -3.65
N ALA A 100 3.95 -7.69 -3.75
CA ALA A 100 4.73 -8.55 -4.64
C ALA A 100 4.08 -9.95 -4.64
N PRO A 101 4.12 -10.69 -5.76
CA PRO A 101 3.74 -12.09 -5.75
C PRO A 101 4.78 -12.91 -4.96
N GLU A 102 4.32 -13.72 -4.02
CA GLU A 102 5.16 -14.73 -3.35
C GLU A 102 5.31 -15.98 -4.25
N ARG A 103 5.72 -15.79 -5.50
CA ARG A 103 6.02 -16.89 -6.42
C ARG A 103 7.48 -17.30 -6.27
N TRP A 104 7.68 -18.62 -6.22
CA TRP A 104 8.92 -19.31 -5.87
C TRP A 104 10.11 -18.92 -6.75
N ASP A 105 9.89 -18.73 -8.06
CA ASP A 105 10.97 -18.57 -9.05
C ASP A 105 10.85 -17.29 -9.91
N THR A 106 10.39 -16.17 -9.34
CA THR A 106 10.34 -14.89 -10.07
C THR A 106 11.39 -13.91 -9.54
N PRO A 107 12.53 -13.74 -10.24
CA PRO A 107 13.48 -12.68 -9.92
C PRO A 107 12.83 -11.31 -10.08
N LEU A 108 13.01 -10.44 -9.09
CA LEU A 108 12.52 -9.06 -9.12
C LEU A 108 13.69 -8.10 -8.98
N MET A 109 13.67 -7.05 -9.78
CA MET A 109 14.57 -5.93 -9.63
C MET A 109 14.02 -4.97 -8.57
N PHE A 110 14.90 -4.50 -7.68
CA PHE A 110 14.63 -3.39 -6.79
C PHE A 110 15.69 -2.34 -7.08
N GLU A 111 15.30 -1.43 -7.95
CA GLU A 111 16.18 -0.39 -8.44
C GLU A 111 16.72 0.45 -7.28
N ASP A 112 17.98 0.88 -7.40
CA ASP A 112 18.72 1.64 -6.38
C ASP A 112 18.99 0.88 -5.06
N VAL A 113 18.47 -0.34 -4.90
CA VAL A 113 18.75 -1.23 -3.76
C VAL A 113 19.74 -2.33 -4.14
N PHE A 114 19.55 -2.96 -5.30
CA PHE A 114 20.41 -4.02 -5.82
C PHE A 114 20.90 -3.72 -7.23
N ALA A 115 22.08 -4.25 -7.57
CA ALA A 115 22.67 -4.12 -8.90
C ALA A 115 22.11 -5.14 -9.92
N LYS A 116 21.40 -6.17 -9.45
CA LYS A 116 20.84 -7.26 -10.25
C LYS A 116 19.51 -7.71 -9.65
N PRO A 117 18.60 -8.31 -10.45
CA PRO A 117 17.39 -8.92 -9.92
C PRO A 117 17.70 -9.97 -8.85
N ILE A 118 16.86 -10.03 -7.83
CA ILE A 118 17.00 -10.95 -6.70
C ILE A 118 15.84 -11.94 -6.66
N LEU A 119 16.13 -13.16 -6.18
CA LEU A 119 15.11 -14.16 -5.94
C LEU A 119 14.70 -14.11 -4.46
N HIS A 120 13.76 -13.22 -4.13
CA HIS A 120 13.36 -12.94 -2.74
C HIS A 120 12.93 -14.22 -2.00
N HIS A 121 12.05 -15.04 -2.58
CA HIS A 121 11.59 -16.27 -1.94
C HIS A 121 12.76 -17.22 -1.61
N GLY A 122 13.65 -17.48 -2.58
CA GLY A 122 14.84 -18.30 -2.36
C GLY A 122 15.76 -17.73 -1.26
N TRP A 123 15.89 -16.40 -1.18
CA TRP A 123 16.65 -15.74 -0.12
C TRP A 123 16.05 -15.95 1.26
N THR A 124 14.71 -15.93 1.39
CA THR A 124 14.06 -16.16 2.69
C THR A 124 14.35 -17.55 3.27
N HIS A 125 14.72 -18.54 2.45
CA HIS A 125 15.15 -19.88 2.90
C HIS A 125 16.63 -19.97 3.26
N ASN A 126 17.43 -18.95 2.95
CA ASN A 126 18.88 -18.97 3.10
C ASN A 126 19.39 -17.92 4.11
N GLN A 127 18.63 -17.68 5.18
CA GLN A 127 18.91 -16.64 6.18
C GLN A 127 20.20 -16.87 7.00
N LYS A 128 20.83 -18.06 6.94
CA LYS A 128 22.14 -18.33 7.55
C LYS A 128 23.31 -17.70 6.78
N ASN A 129 23.10 -17.33 5.52
CA ASN A 129 24.11 -16.67 4.71
C ASN A 129 24.07 -15.16 5.00
N GLU A 130 25.14 -14.60 5.57
CA GLU A 130 25.22 -13.18 5.94
C GLU A 130 24.96 -12.23 4.76
N HIS A 131 25.39 -12.59 3.55
CA HIS A 131 25.14 -11.78 2.36
C HIS A 131 23.64 -11.75 2.01
N VAL A 132 22.96 -12.89 2.16
CA VAL A 132 21.51 -13.00 1.95
C VAL A 132 20.77 -12.24 3.04
N LEU A 133 21.18 -12.39 4.30
CA LEU A 133 20.57 -11.70 5.43
C LEU A 133 20.65 -10.18 5.27
N SER A 134 21.82 -9.64 4.97
CA SER A 134 21.98 -8.20 4.69
C SER A 134 21.18 -7.74 3.46
N GLY A 135 21.01 -8.63 2.47
CA GLY A 135 20.13 -8.40 1.33
C GLY A 135 18.66 -8.27 1.76
N LEU A 136 18.17 -9.20 2.58
CA LEU A 136 16.80 -9.17 3.11
C LEU A 136 16.57 -7.91 3.97
N GLU A 137 17.52 -7.50 4.80
CA GLU A 137 17.42 -6.26 5.58
C GLU A 137 17.25 -5.02 4.69
N LYS A 138 18.01 -4.92 3.59
CA LYS A 138 17.85 -3.83 2.61
C LYS A 138 16.48 -3.85 1.95
N LEU A 139 15.95 -5.04 1.71
CA LEU A 139 14.63 -5.23 1.12
C LEU A 139 13.51 -4.85 2.11
N ASP A 140 13.64 -5.22 3.39
CA ASP A 140 12.71 -4.80 4.45
C ASP A 140 12.70 -3.26 4.57
N GLN A 141 13.87 -2.63 4.57
CA GLN A 141 13.97 -1.16 4.56
C GLN A 141 13.33 -0.54 3.32
N PHE A 142 13.47 -1.16 2.15
CA PHE A 142 12.80 -0.70 0.94
C PHE A 142 11.29 -0.69 1.10
N TYR A 143 10.67 -1.80 1.53
CA TYR A 143 9.23 -1.85 1.72
C TYR A 143 8.74 -0.91 2.82
N MET A 144 9.50 -0.78 3.92
CA MET A 144 9.18 0.18 4.97
C MET A 144 9.22 1.63 4.50
N ARG A 145 10.15 1.99 3.59
CA ARG A 145 10.16 3.32 2.95
C ARG A 145 8.89 3.53 2.12
N GLN A 146 8.48 2.54 1.33
CA GLN A 146 7.25 2.66 0.52
C GLN A 146 6.01 2.80 1.40
N PHE A 147 5.90 2.00 2.46
CA PHE A 147 4.82 2.09 3.46
C PHE A 147 4.78 3.47 4.12
N SER A 148 5.93 3.99 4.56
CA SER A 148 6.04 5.31 5.17
C SER A 148 5.62 6.43 4.21
N GLN A 149 5.99 6.35 2.94
CA GLN A 149 5.59 7.34 1.93
C GLN A 149 4.07 7.35 1.72
N ILE A 150 3.44 6.18 1.67
CA ILE A 150 1.97 6.09 1.56
C ILE A 150 1.29 6.66 2.82
N CYS A 151 1.85 6.40 4.02
CA CYS A 151 1.37 7.02 5.26
C CYS A 151 1.46 8.55 5.19
N GLN A 152 2.59 9.10 4.73
CA GLN A 152 2.78 10.56 4.58
C GLN A 152 1.79 11.17 3.59
N LYS A 153 1.48 10.48 2.48
CA LYS A 153 0.47 10.92 1.52
C LYS A 153 -0.92 10.97 2.15
N MET A 154 -1.32 9.94 2.90
CA MET A 154 -2.59 9.94 3.65
C MET A 154 -2.63 11.02 4.74
N ASP A 155 -1.51 11.26 5.43
CA ASP A 155 -1.42 12.31 6.46
C ASP A 155 -1.49 13.74 5.88
N ALA A 156 -1.03 13.92 4.64
CA ALA A 156 -1.14 15.20 3.94
C ALA A 156 -2.58 15.56 3.54
N ILE A 157 -3.48 14.57 3.47
CA ILE A 157 -4.87 14.77 3.05
C ILE A 157 -5.72 15.13 4.26
N LYS A 158 -6.27 16.35 4.29
CA LYS A 158 -7.20 16.75 5.37
C LYS A 158 -8.56 16.10 5.22
N GLU A 159 -9.13 15.58 6.30
CA GLU A 159 -10.47 14.99 6.33
C GLU A 159 -11.13 15.33 7.68
N GLY A 160 -12.18 16.16 7.65
CA GLY A 160 -12.80 16.69 8.87
C GLY A 160 -11.79 17.44 9.76
N ASP A 161 -11.72 17.04 11.03
CA ASP A 161 -10.81 17.62 12.04
C ASP A 161 -9.40 17.02 12.01
N GLY A 162 -9.14 16.01 11.17
CA GLY A 162 -7.88 15.27 11.10
C GLY A 162 -7.37 15.09 9.68
N THR A 163 -6.65 13.99 9.47
CA THR A 163 -6.14 13.56 8.16
C THR A 163 -6.80 12.26 7.72
N LEU A 164 -6.69 11.90 6.45
CA LEU A 164 -7.14 10.60 5.98
C LEU A 164 -6.46 9.47 6.77
N LEU A 165 -5.17 9.63 7.13
CA LEU A 165 -4.48 8.64 7.97
C LEU A 165 -5.11 8.52 9.37
N ASP A 166 -5.55 9.62 9.98
CA ASP A 166 -6.19 9.59 11.29
C ASP A 166 -7.47 8.74 11.29
N SER A 167 -8.23 8.75 10.19
CA SER A 167 -9.44 7.95 9.97
C SER A 167 -9.17 6.45 9.72
N MET A 168 -7.91 6.04 9.50
CA MET A 168 -7.57 4.71 8.99
C MET A 168 -6.97 3.77 10.04
N MET A 169 -7.04 2.47 9.75
CA MET A 169 -6.16 1.43 10.30
C MET A 169 -5.33 0.83 9.16
N PHE A 170 -4.23 1.48 8.82
CA PHE A 170 -3.38 1.05 7.71
C PHE A 170 -2.32 0.07 8.19
N THR A 171 -2.52 -1.22 7.91
CA THR A 171 -1.71 -2.32 8.43
C THR A 171 -0.65 -2.78 7.43
N TYR A 172 0.58 -2.93 7.91
CA TYR A 172 1.69 -3.58 7.20
C TYR A 172 2.25 -4.70 8.07
N GLY A 173 2.54 -5.85 7.47
CA GLY A 173 3.13 -6.97 8.20
C GLY A 173 3.44 -8.16 7.32
N SER A 174 3.91 -9.23 7.96
CA SER A 174 4.26 -10.50 7.31
C SER A 174 3.51 -11.66 7.96
N GLY A 175 3.18 -12.68 7.18
CA GLY A 175 2.65 -13.95 7.68
C GLY A 175 3.69 -14.84 8.36
N LEU A 176 4.98 -14.53 8.20
CA LEU A 176 6.12 -15.26 8.76
C LEU A 176 7.14 -14.29 9.36
N SER A 177 7.70 -14.63 10.53
CA SER A 177 8.85 -13.92 11.12
C SER A 177 10.19 -14.48 10.64
N SER A 178 10.24 -15.77 10.32
CA SER A 178 11.36 -16.41 9.62
C SER A 178 10.84 -17.23 8.46
N GLY A 179 11.28 -16.89 7.25
CA GLY A 179 11.01 -17.71 6.06
C GLY A 179 11.74 -19.06 6.11
N MET A 180 12.98 -19.08 6.61
CA MET A 180 13.81 -20.27 6.68
C MET A 180 13.21 -21.36 7.58
N LEU A 181 12.60 -20.96 8.70
CA LEU A 181 12.00 -21.87 9.66
C LEU A 181 10.48 -21.98 9.50
N HIS A 182 9.89 -21.21 8.58
CA HIS A 182 8.43 -21.04 8.46
C HIS A 182 7.76 -20.70 9.80
N GLU A 183 8.37 -19.80 10.56
CA GLU A 183 7.84 -19.42 11.87
C GLU A 183 6.71 -18.40 11.74
N CYS A 184 5.52 -18.77 12.22
CA CYS A 184 4.35 -17.89 12.30
C CYS A 184 4.22 -17.18 13.66
N SER A 185 5.30 -17.11 14.43
CA SER A 185 5.33 -16.48 15.77
C SER A 185 6.10 -15.17 15.75
N ASN A 186 5.82 -14.23 16.66
CA ASN A 186 6.47 -12.91 16.69
C ASN A 186 6.39 -12.16 15.34
N LEU A 187 5.21 -12.19 14.72
CA LEU A 187 5.01 -11.58 13.41
C LEU A 187 5.25 -10.07 13.47
N PRO A 188 6.11 -9.51 12.60
CA PRO A 188 6.27 -8.07 12.51
C PRO A 188 4.97 -7.47 11.96
N THR A 189 4.36 -6.56 12.70
CA THR A 189 3.12 -5.90 12.29
C THR A 189 3.12 -4.45 12.77
N VAL A 190 2.83 -3.54 11.86
CA VAL A 190 2.73 -2.10 12.08
C VAL A 190 1.33 -1.67 11.67
N ILE A 191 0.70 -0.83 12.48
CA ILE A 191 -0.58 -0.20 12.17
C ILE A 191 -0.36 1.30 12.25
N ALA A 192 -0.62 1.99 11.15
CA ALA A 192 -0.60 3.44 11.06
C ALA A 192 -2.04 3.98 11.04
N GLY A 193 -2.25 5.15 11.64
CA GLY A 193 -3.56 5.75 11.82
C GLY A 193 -4.20 5.45 13.18
N SER A 194 -5.27 6.19 13.49
CA SER A 194 -5.93 6.14 14.80
C SER A 194 -7.34 5.56 14.75
N ALA A 195 -7.82 5.17 13.56
CA ALA A 195 -9.20 4.75 13.32
C ALA A 195 -10.24 5.76 13.85
N GLY A 196 -10.00 7.06 13.63
CA GLY A 196 -10.82 8.13 14.19
C GLY A 196 -10.75 8.23 15.72
N GLY A 197 -9.58 7.98 16.30
CA GLY A 197 -9.35 7.99 17.74
C GLY A 197 -9.73 6.70 18.49
N GLN A 198 -10.18 5.65 17.79
CA GLN A 198 -10.48 4.36 18.43
C GLN A 198 -9.23 3.56 18.81
N LEU A 199 -8.07 3.84 18.22
CA LEU A 199 -6.81 3.17 18.53
C LEU A 199 -5.89 4.05 19.38
N LYS A 200 -5.26 3.44 20.40
CA LYS A 200 -4.12 4.04 21.09
C LYS A 200 -2.87 3.91 20.23
N THR A 201 -2.39 5.01 19.69
CA THR A 201 -1.18 5.08 18.85
C THR A 201 0.09 5.31 19.67
N ASN A 202 1.25 5.41 19.01
CA ASN A 202 2.56 5.68 19.61
C ASN A 202 2.99 4.68 20.71
N ARG A 203 2.87 3.37 20.40
CA ARG A 203 3.24 2.29 21.32
C ARG A 203 3.80 1.09 20.57
N HIS A 204 4.48 0.23 21.31
CA HIS A 204 4.95 -1.06 20.86
C HIS A 204 4.37 -2.14 21.77
N ASP A 205 3.64 -3.09 21.19
CA ASP A 205 2.91 -4.11 21.94
C ASP A 205 3.56 -5.47 21.78
N GLN A 206 4.03 -6.00 22.91
CA GLN A 206 4.43 -7.39 23.01
C GLN A 206 3.34 -8.16 23.75
N HIS A 207 2.74 -9.12 23.07
CA HIS A 207 1.74 -10.00 23.66
C HIS A 207 2.38 -11.27 24.24
N ALA A 208 1.64 -11.95 25.12
CA ALA A 208 2.09 -13.21 25.68
C ALA A 208 2.34 -14.25 24.58
N LYS A 209 3.35 -15.12 24.76
CA LYS A 209 3.66 -16.19 23.82
C LYS A 209 2.41 -17.04 23.54
N GLY A 210 2.16 -17.32 22.27
CA GLY A 210 0.99 -18.08 21.83
C GLY A 210 -0.28 -17.23 21.65
N THR A 211 -0.21 -15.90 21.81
CA THR A 211 -1.32 -15.02 21.42
C THR A 211 -1.51 -15.08 19.89
N PRO A 212 -2.67 -15.51 19.38
CA PRO A 212 -2.92 -15.58 17.94
C PRO A 212 -2.96 -14.19 17.31
N ILE A 213 -2.33 -14.03 16.13
CA ILE A 213 -2.46 -12.79 15.34
C ILE A 213 -3.91 -12.52 14.96
N ALA A 214 -4.75 -13.57 14.86
CA ALA A 214 -6.17 -13.41 14.60
C ALA A 214 -6.92 -12.58 15.65
N ASN A 215 -6.38 -12.47 16.88
CA ASN A 215 -6.92 -11.54 17.89
C ASN A 215 -6.82 -10.08 17.44
N LEU A 216 -5.77 -9.72 16.68
CA LEU A 216 -5.65 -8.39 16.08
C LEU A 216 -6.78 -8.14 15.08
N TRP A 217 -7.02 -9.10 14.18
CA TRP A 217 -8.06 -8.98 13.15
C TRP A 217 -9.46 -8.87 13.75
N VAL A 218 -9.77 -9.64 14.80
CA VAL A 218 -11.01 -9.48 15.57
C VAL A 218 -11.11 -8.09 16.17
N SER A 219 -10.02 -7.56 16.73
CA SER A 219 -10.00 -6.23 17.35
C SER A 219 -10.20 -5.11 16.33
N MET A 220 -9.57 -5.20 15.16
CA MET A 220 -9.79 -4.28 14.04
C MET A 220 -11.22 -4.35 13.52
N ALA A 221 -11.78 -5.56 13.36
CA ALA A 221 -13.16 -5.70 12.92
C ALA A 221 -14.16 -5.08 13.91
N GLN A 222 -13.92 -5.21 15.22
CA GLN A 222 -14.71 -4.54 16.25
C GLN A 222 -14.58 -3.02 16.17
N ALA A 223 -13.37 -2.47 15.91
CA ALA A 223 -13.17 -1.03 15.67
C ALA A 223 -13.94 -0.52 14.44
N MET A 224 -14.14 -1.38 13.43
CA MET A 224 -14.96 -1.09 12.25
C MET A 224 -16.47 -1.27 12.52
N GLY A 225 -16.89 -1.61 13.74
CA GLY A 225 -18.28 -1.88 14.09
C GLY A 225 -18.79 -3.24 13.59
N CYS A 226 -17.92 -4.13 13.14
CA CYS A 226 -18.28 -5.47 12.71
C CYS A 226 -18.35 -6.43 13.91
N PRO A 227 -19.51 -7.03 14.21
CA PRO A 227 -19.72 -7.82 15.44
C PRO A 227 -19.16 -9.24 15.34
N ILE A 228 -17.95 -9.42 14.77
CA ILE A 228 -17.30 -10.74 14.73
C ILE A 228 -16.74 -11.09 16.10
N LYS A 229 -17.06 -12.30 16.57
CA LYS A 229 -16.58 -12.80 17.87
C LYS A 229 -15.33 -13.66 17.74
N GLN A 230 -15.10 -14.22 16.55
CA GLN A 230 -14.01 -15.15 16.30
C GLN A 230 -13.64 -15.12 14.81
N LEU A 231 -12.34 -15.19 14.55
CA LEU A 231 -11.75 -15.40 13.22
C LEU A 231 -10.62 -16.41 13.37
N GLY A 232 -10.62 -17.49 12.59
CA GLY A 232 -9.57 -18.51 12.64
C GLY A 232 -9.32 -19.03 14.05
N ASP A 233 -8.07 -18.98 14.50
CA ASP A 233 -7.60 -19.41 15.82
C ASP A 233 -7.70 -18.33 16.91
N SER A 234 -8.39 -17.21 16.63
CA SER A 234 -8.55 -16.14 17.63
C SER A 234 -9.20 -16.66 18.92
N THR A 235 -8.71 -16.15 20.04
CA THR A 235 -9.18 -16.43 21.40
C THR A 235 -9.90 -15.23 22.03
N GLY A 236 -9.94 -14.10 21.33
CA GLY A 236 -10.62 -12.87 21.75
C GLY A 236 -10.00 -11.62 21.12
N MET A 237 -10.31 -10.46 21.68
CA MET A 237 -9.66 -9.20 21.31
C MET A 237 -8.29 -9.04 21.98
N LEU A 238 -7.41 -8.27 21.35
CA LEU A 238 -6.18 -7.81 21.96
C LEU A 238 -6.49 -6.82 23.09
N LYS A 239 -5.95 -7.10 24.28
CA LYS A 239 -6.14 -6.26 25.46
C LYS A 239 -5.55 -4.88 25.23
N GLY A 240 -6.34 -3.85 25.49
CA GLY A 240 -5.92 -2.45 25.37
C GLY A 240 -5.75 -1.98 23.94
N PHE A 241 -6.20 -2.73 22.92
CA PHE A 241 -6.12 -2.31 21.52
C PHE A 241 -7.00 -1.08 21.23
N LEU A 242 -8.26 -1.13 21.69
CA LEU A 242 -9.17 0.00 21.63
C LEU A 242 -8.89 1.02 22.74
N ALA A 243 -9.15 2.29 22.44
CA ALA A 243 -8.97 3.43 23.33
C ALA A 243 -9.89 3.40 24.55
#